data_AF-A0A2V6GNT0-F1
#
_entry.id   AF-A0A2V6GNT0-F1
#
_cell.length_a   1.000
_cell.length_b   1.000
_cell.length_c   1.000
_cell.angle_alpha   90.00
_cell.angle_beta   90.00
_cell.angle_gamma   90.00
#
_symmetry.space_group_name_H-M   'P 1'
#
loop_
_entity.id
_entity.type
_entity.pdbx_description
1 polymer ?
#
loop_
_entity_poly.entity_id
_entity_poly.type
_entity_poly.pdbx_seq_one_letter_code
_entity_poly.pdbx_strand_id
1 'polypeptide(L)'
;MFLRLRFNMPRVLIAFIFLIFIVPTTRSAEELLPPFGFRWNDTMARVDAVLKGAKATIVSREKKENRQIWTVEGLVHPGLKRTLFTFKGGALFGVELQYEYPDWSIERYNERMGEIRRYFDTKYGTGKLVS
;
A
#
# COMPACT_ATOMS: atom_id res chain seq x y z
N MET A 1 63.01 -30.58 -35.11
CA MET A 1 63.61 -29.26 -34.81
C MET A 1 62.47 -28.29 -34.55
N PHE A 2 62.35 -27.79 -33.32
CA PHE A 2 61.17 -27.06 -32.81
C PHE A 2 61.07 -25.65 -33.40
N LEU A 3 59.94 -25.33 -34.05
CA LEU A 3 59.58 -23.96 -34.42
C LEU A 3 58.69 -23.37 -33.31
N ARG A 4 59.24 -22.38 -32.59
CA ARG A 4 58.60 -21.67 -31.49
C ARG A 4 57.77 -20.51 -32.06
N LEU A 5 56.44 -20.66 -32.17
CA LEU A 5 55.56 -19.52 -32.46
C LEU A 5 55.16 -18.81 -31.17
N ARG A 6 55.48 -17.52 -31.12
CA ARG A 6 55.23 -16.58 -30.04
C ARG A 6 53.92 -15.85 -30.33
N PHE A 7 52.92 -16.04 -29.47
CA PHE A 7 51.66 -15.29 -29.49
C PHE A 7 51.91 -13.82 -29.13
N ASN A 8 51.31 -12.90 -29.89
CA ASN A 8 51.03 -11.54 -29.44
C ASN A 8 49.52 -11.29 -29.54
N MET A 9 48.93 -11.14 -28.35
CA MET A 9 47.56 -10.80 -27.97
C MET A 9 47.28 -9.30 -28.29
N PRO A 10 46.18 -8.65 -27.88
CA PRO A 10 44.74 -8.84 -28.09
C PRO A 10 44.08 -7.50 -28.51
N ARG A 11 43.37 -7.40 -29.64
CA ARG A 11 42.72 -6.12 -30.00
C ARG A 11 41.23 -6.15 -30.33
N VAL A 12 40.57 -7.30 -30.22
CA VAL A 12 39.15 -7.41 -30.63
C VAL A 12 38.21 -7.79 -29.48
N LEU A 13 38.72 -8.09 -28.28
CA LEU A 13 37.91 -8.54 -27.15
C LEU A 13 37.42 -7.43 -26.19
N ILE A 14 37.52 -6.15 -26.58
CA ILE A 14 37.18 -5.01 -25.69
C ILE A 14 35.80 -4.39 -26.02
N ALA A 15 35.20 -4.71 -27.17
CA ALA A 15 33.92 -4.11 -27.56
C ALA A 15 32.66 -4.78 -26.96
N PHE A 16 32.77 -5.97 -26.36
CA PHE A 16 31.61 -6.74 -25.87
C PHE A 16 31.33 -6.63 -24.37
N ILE A 17 32.20 -5.95 -23.60
CA ILE A 17 32.09 -5.88 -22.13
C ILE A 17 31.33 -4.64 -21.63
N PHE A 18 31.05 -3.65 -22.50
CA PHE A 18 30.39 -2.40 -22.09
C PHE A 18 28.85 -2.38 -22.24
N LEU A 19 28.21 -3.50 -22.61
CA LEU A 19 26.75 -3.57 -22.79
C LEU A 19 26.04 -4.41 -21.73
N ILE A 20 26.64 -4.58 -20.55
CA ILE A 20 26.01 -5.28 -19.43
C ILE A 20 25.97 -4.32 -18.25
N PHE A 21 24.79 -4.20 -17.63
CA PHE A 21 24.48 -3.42 -16.43
C PHE A 21 23.99 -1.97 -16.62
N ILE A 22 23.05 -1.75 -17.55
CA ILE A 22 21.94 -0.84 -17.20
C ILE A 22 20.94 -1.70 -16.43
N VAL A 23 21.17 -1.89 -15.13
CA VAL A 23 20.14 -2.47 -14.25
C VAL A 23 19.17 -1.33 -13.96
N PRO A 24 17.91 -1.36 -14.46
CA PRO A 24 16.94 -0.40 -13.99
C PRO A 24 16.79 -0.61 -12.49
N THR A 25 17.08 0.42 -11.70
CA THR A 25 16.73 0.44 -10.28
C THR A 25 15.22 0.39 -10.22
N THR A 26 14.65 -0.82 -10.09
CA THR A 26 13.27 -0.98 -9.68
C THR A 26 13.20 -0.45 -8.27
N ARG A 27 12.80 0.81 -8.10
CA ARG A 27 12.32 1.29 -6.80
C ARG A 27 11.15 0.40 -6.45
N SER A 28 11.35 -0.50 -5.48
CA SER A 28 10.23 -1.21 -4.88
C SER A 28 9.28 -0.16 -4.34
N ALA A 29 8.03 -0.18 -4.81
CA ALA A 29 6.98 0.58 -4.15
C ALA A 29 7.01 0.21 -2.66
N GLU A 30 6.89 1.21 -1.80
CA GLU A 30 6.79 0.96 -0.36
C GLU A 30 5.53 0.13 -0.10
N GLU A 31 5.53 -0.71 0.93
CA GLU A 31 4.30 -1.43 1.29
C GLU A 31 3.31 -0.43 1.92
N LEU A 32 2.09 -0.35 1.38
CA LEU A 32 1.04 0.43 2.01
C LEU A 32 0.51 -0.30 3.25
N LEU A 33 0.88 0.19 4.43
CA LEU A 33 0.38 -0.31 5.70
C LEU A 33 -1.02 0.22 6.02
N PRO A 34 -1.86 -0.52 6.78
CA PRO A 34 -3.13 0.00 7.22
C PRO A 34 -2.92 1.16 8.22
N PRO A 35 -3.89 2.07 8.33
CA PRO A 35 -3.79 3.23 9.23
C PRO A 35 -3.83 2.82 10.72
N PHE A 36 -3.68 3.81 11.60
CA PHE A 36 -3.84 3.66 13.06
C PHE A 36 -2.89 2.65 13.74
N GLY A 37 -1.77 2.32 13.10
CA GLY A 37 -0.75 1.42 13.65
C GLY A 37 -1.13 -0.07 13.59
N PHE A 38 -2.15 -0.42 12.80
CA PHE A 38 -2.48 -1.81 12.50
C PHE A 38 -1.43 -2.46 11.60
N ARG A 39 -1.52 -3.79 11.49
CA ARG A 39 -0.80 -4.58 10.49
C ARG A 39 -1.77 -5.43 9.69
N TRP A 40 -1.43 -5.70 8.43
CA TRP A 40 -2.16 -6.70 7.65
C TRP A 40 -2.11 -8.05 8.36
N ASN A 41 -3.22 -8.79 8.29
CA ASN A 41 -3.44 -10.04 8.99
C ASN A 41 -3.54 -9.94 10.52
N ASP A 42 -3.63 -8.74 11.11
CA ASP A 42 -4.00 -8.62 12.52
C ASP A 42 -5.30 -9.38 12.79
N THR A 43 -5.33 -10.15 13.87
CA THR A 43 -6.53 -10.91 14.24
C THR A 43 -7.66 -9.96 14.61
N MET A 44 -8.91 -10.41 14.43
CA MET A 44 -10.08 -9.67 14.90
C MET A 44 -9.99 -9.29 16.39
N ALA A 45 -9.40 -10.15 17.23
CA ALA A 45 -9.19 -9.87 18.65
C ALA A 45 -8.18 -8.73 18.87
N ARG A 46 -7.10 -8.69 18.09
CA ARG A 46 -6.13 -7.59 18.13
C ARG A 46 -6.78 -6.28 17.71
N VAL A 47 -7.55 -6.29 16.62
CA VAL A 47 -8.27 -5.09 16.15
C VAL A 47 -9.25 -4.59 17.22
N ASP A 48 -10.08 -5.47 17.78
CA ASP A 48 -11.02 -5.13 18.85
C ASP A 48 -10.32 -4.51 20.08
N ALA A 49 -9.16 -5.06 20.49
CA ALA A 49 -8.39 -4.53 21.61
C ALA A 49 -7.86 -3.11 21.35
N VAL A 50 -7.34 -2.85 20.14
CA VAL A 50 -6.85 -1.51 19.76
C VAL A 50 -8.00 -0.52 19.69
N LEU A 51 -9.14 -0.90 19.10
CA LEU A 51 -10.33 -0.05 19.03
C LEU A 51 -10.85 0.32 20.42
N LYS A 52 -10.90 -0.64 21.34
CA LYS A 52 -11.23 -0.40 22.76
C LYS A 52 -10.26 0.58 23.41
N GLY A 53 -8.96 0.41 23.20
CA GLY A 53 -7.93 1.34 23.70
C GLY A 53 -8.09 2.76 23.15
N ALA A 54 -8.51 2.88 21.89
CA ALA A 54 -8.82 4.16 21.24
C ALA A 54 -10.19 4.76 21.63
N LYS A 55 -10.97 4.06 22.47
CA LYS A 55 -12.35 4.42 22.82
C LYS A 55 -13.28 4.56 21.61
N ALA A 56 -12.98 3.83 20.53
CA ALA A 56 -13.82 3.77 19.35
C ALA A 56 -14.97 2.76 19.54
N THR A 57 -16.07 3.00 18.85
CA THR A 57 -17.30 2.20 18.97
C THR A 57 -17.55 1.43 17.68
N ILE A 58 -17.76 0.13 17.79
CA ILE A 58 -18.21 -0.69 16.67
C ILE A 58 -19.73 -0.55 16.57
N VAL A 59 -20.19 0.20 15.57
CA VAL A 59 -21.61 0.54 15.37
C VAL A 59 -22.35 -0.48 14.50
N SER A 60 -21.62 -1.28 13.71
CA SER A 60 -22.20 -2.37 12.92
C SER A 60 -21.19 -3.50 12.71
N ARG A 61 -21.69 -4.74 12.62
CA ARG A 61 -20.95 -5.94 12.24
C ARG A 61 -21.74 -6.70 11.18
N GLU A 62 -21.25 -6.72 9.97
CA GLU A 62 -21.86 -7.40 8.83
C GLU A 62 -21.02 -8.59 8.40
N LYS A 63 -21.66 -9.71 8.03
CA LYS A 63 -20.99 -10.85 7.41
C LYS A 63 -21.46 -10.95 5.95
N LYS A 64 -20.53 -10.84 5.00
CA LYS A 64 -20.80 -10.93 3.56
C LYS A 64 -19.90 -11.99 2.96
N GLU A 65 -20.49 -13.09 2.48
CA GLU A 65 -19.76 -14.22 1.91
C GLU A 65 -18.63 -14.74 2.82
N ASN A 66 -17.37 -14.59 2.39
CA ASN A 66 -16.16 -14.96 3.12
C ASN A 66 -15.51 -13.81 3.89
N ARG A 67 -16.20 -12.66 3.98
CA ARG A 67 -15.73 -11.45 4.66
C ARG A 67 -16.59 -11.09 5.86
N GLN A 68 -15.98 -10.44 6.84
CA GLN A 68 -16.68 -9.73 7.91
C GLN A 68 -16.31 -8.26 7.84
N ILE A 69 -17.28 -7.37 7.95
CA ILE A 69 -17.09 -5.93 7.88
C ILE A 69 -17.55 -5.33 9.20
N TRP A 70 -16.66 -4.62 9.88
CA TRP A 70 -17.01 -3.87 11.09
C TRP A 70 -16.99 -2.38 10.76
N THR A 71 -18.12 -1.72 10.98
CA THR A 71 -18.22 -0.27 10.88
C THR A 71 -17.92 0.33 12.24
N VAL A 72 -16.95 1.25 12.27
CA VAL A 72 -16.39 1.83 13.50
C VAL A 72 -16.46 3.34 13.44
N GLU A 73 -16.93 3.95 14.52
CA GLU A 73 -16.97 5.41 14.72
C GLU A 73 -16.16 5.79 15.98
N GLY A 74 -15.78 7.07 16.08
CA GLY A 74 -15.05 7.59 17.24
C GLY A 74 -13.51 7.46 17.18
N LEU A 75 -12.94 7.01 16.06
CA LEU A 75 -11.50 7.13 15.83
C LEU A 75 -11.11 8.59 15.60
N VAL A 76 -10.13 9.07 16.38
CA VAL A 76 -9.70 10.48 16.32
C VAL A 76 -8.83 10.72 15.09
N HIS A 77 -9.43 11.25 14.03
CA HIS A 77 -8.73 11.72 12.84
C HIS A 77 -9.53 12.85 12.18
N PRO A 78 -8.91 13.95 11.71
CA PRO A 78 -9.64 15.09 11.14
C PRO A 78 -10.59 14.69 10.01
N GLY A 79 -11.86 15.09 10.15
CA GLY A 79 -12.93 14.86 9.16
C GLY A 79 -13.35 13.41 8.96
N LEU A 80 -12.80 12.45 9.73
CA LEU A 80 -13.15 11.05 9.64
C LEU A 80 -14.52 10.84 10.29
N LYS A 81 -15.51 10.41 9.50
CA LYS A 81 -16.84 10.05 10.00
C LYS A 81 -16.84 8.64 10.57
N ARG A 82 -16.37 7.68 9.76
CA ARG A 82 -16.33 6.25 10.13
C ARG A 82 -15.23 5.51 9.39
N THR A 83 -14.86 4.35 9.91
CA THR A 83 -13.91 3.42 9.30
C THR A 83 -14.54 2.05 9.16
N LEU A 84 -14.39 1.42 8.00
CA LEU A 84 -14.83 0.05 7.77
C LEU A 84 -13.62 -0.87 7.78
N PHE A 85 -13.58 -1.76 8.77
CA PHE A 85 -12.57 -2.81 8.86
C PHE A 85 -13.11 -4.07 8.21
N THR A 86 -12.45 -4.53 7.15
CA THR A 86 -12.79 -5.76 6.44
C THR A 86 -11.84 -6.87 6.87
N PHE A 87 -12.41 -7.99 7.30
CA PHE A 87 -11.70 -9.20 7.68
C PHE A 87 -12.00 -10.33 6.69
N LYS A 88 -10.98 -11.12 6.36
CA LYS A 88 -11.11 -12.34 5.55
C LYS A 88 -10.40 -13.47 6.30
N GLY A 89 -11.07 -14.60 6.52
CA GLY A 89 -10.50 -15.70 7.30
C GLY A 89 -10.14 -15.35 8.75
N GLY A 90 -10.79 -14.33 9.33
CA GLY A 90 -10.53 -13.89 10.71
C GLY A 90 -9.37 -12.88 10.88
N ALA A 91 -8.76 -12.45 9.78
CA ALA A 91 -7.61 -11.56 9.76
C ALA A 91 -7.90 -10.27 9.00
N LEU A 92 -7.30 -9.15 9.44
CA LEU A 92 -7.48 -7.83 8.83
C LEU A 92 -7.00 -7.83 7.39
N PHE A 93 -7.92 -7.54 6.48
CA PHE A 93 -7.71 -7.59 5.03
C PHE A 93 -7.83 -6.22 4.36
N GLY A 94 -8.68 -5.34 4.89
CA GLY A 94 -8.88 -4.01 4.30
C GLY A 94 -9.36 -3.00 5.33
N VAL A 95 -9.04 -1.73 5.09
CA VAL A 95 -9.50 -0.58 5.88
C VAL A 95 -9.97 0.50 4.92
N GLU A 96 -11.22 0.91 5.06
CA GLU A 96 -11.79 2.02 4.29
C GLU A 96 -12.09 3.19 5.22
N LEU A 97 -11.59 4.37 4.86
CA LEU A 97 -11.78 5.61 5.61
C LEU A 97 -12.88 6.44 4.93
N GLN A 98 -13.95 6.74 5.67
CA GLN A 98 -15.06 7.55 5.18
C GLN A 98 -15.02 8.92 5.85
N TYR A 99 -14.73 9.95 5.06
CA TYR A 99 -14.66 11.33 5.50
C TYR A 99 -15.96 12.08 5.21
N GLU A 100 -16.29 13.06 6.04
CA GLU A 100 -17.43 13.96 5.84
C GLU A 100 -17.01 15.40 6.13
N TYR A 101 -17.32 16.30 5.19
CA TYR A 101 -17.06 17.73 5.30
C TYR A 101 -18.30 18.48 4.79
N PRO A 102 -19.29 18.76 5.65
CA PRO A 102 -20.58 19.32 5.22
C PRO A 102 -20.44 20.72 4.61
N ASP A 103 -19.41 21.48 5.01
CA ASP A 103 -19.20 22.86 4.57
C ASP A 103 -18.30 22.97 3.32
N TRP A 104 -17.90 21.87 2.71
CA TRP A 104 -17.03 21.89 1.53
C TRP A 104 -17.83 21.91 0.24
N SER A 105 -17.40 22.75 -0.70
CA SER A 105 -17.89 22.68 -2.08
C SER A 105 -17.39 21.40 -2.77
N ILE A 106 -18.10 20.98 -3.80
CA ILE A 106 -17.76 19.79 -4.59
C ILE A 106 -16.38 19.96 -5.25
N GLU A 107 -16.04 21.17 -5.70
CA GLU A 107 -14.76 21.50 -6.32
C GLU A 107 -13.62 21.27 -5.33
N ARG A 108 -13.74 21.81 -4.11
CA ARG A 108 -12.75 21.63 -3.05
C ARG A 108 -12.60 20.15 -2.66
N TYR A 109 -13.70 19.42 -2.58
CA TYR A 109 -13.67 17.98 -2.29
C TYR A 109 -12.90 17.22 -3.38
N ASN A 110 -13.22 17.47 -4.65
CA ASN A 110 -12.58 16.80 -5.79
C ASN A 110 -11.08 17.11 -5.88
N GLU A 111 -10.69 18.36 -5.63
CA GLU A 111 -9.29 18.77 -5.59
C GLU A 111 -8.53 17.97 -4.51
N ARG A 112 -9.06 17.93 -3.29
CA ARG A 112 -8.46 17.19 -2.17
C ARG A 112 -8.38 15.69 -2.42
N MET A 113 -9.42 15.08 -2.99
CA MET A 113 -9.38 13.67 -3.37
C MET A 113 -8.35 13.40 -4.49
N GLY A 114 -8.20 14.32 -5.43
CA GLY A 114 -7.17 14.26 -6.48
C GLY A 114 -5.76 14.33 -5.92
N GLU A 115 -5.52 15.16 -4.91
CA GLU A 115 -4.24 15.25 -4.19
C GLU A 115 -3.91 13.96 -3.44
N ILE A 116 -4.89 13.42 -2.70
CA ILE A 116 -4.72 12.15 -1.99
C ILE A 116 -4.34 11.05 -2.98
N ARG A 117 -5.08 10.89 -4.08
CA ARG A 117 -4.78 9.88 -5.11
C ARG A 117 -3.36 10.03 -5.65
N ARG A 118 -2.96 11.24 -6.07
CA ARG A 118 -1.61 11.50 -6.60
C ARG A 118 -0.52 11.15 -5.59
N TYR A 119 -0.71 11.49 -4.32
CA TYR A 119 0.23 11.16 -3.26
C TYR A 119 0.39 9.64 -3.09
N PHE A 120 -0.72 8.90 -3.01
CA PHE A 120 -0.69 7.44 -2.87
C PHE A 120 -0.09 6.77 -4.12
N ASP A 121 -0.49 7.19 -5.32
CA ASP A 121 0.02 6.63 -6.57
C ASP A 121 1.53 6.85 -6.72
N THR A 122 2.04 8.02 -6.32
CA THR A 122 3.47 8.33 -6.37
C THR A 122 4.29 7.47 -5.41
N LYS A 123 3.74 7.19 -4.22
CA LYS A 123 4.47 6.55 -3.13
C LYS A 123 4.38 5.01 -3.17
N TYR A 124 3.20 4.49 -3.52
CA TYR A 124 2.86 3.07 -3.42
C TYR A 124 2.56 2.44 -4.79
N GLY A 125 2.65 3.22 -5.87
CA GLY A 125 2.23 2.81 -7.21
C GLY A 125 0.74 2.99 -7.44
N THR A 126 0.31 2.94 -8.70
CA THR A 126 -1.09 3.19 -9.07
C THR A 126 -2.02 2.17 -8.42
N GLY A 127 -2.96 2.66 -7.63
CA GLY A 127 -3.96 1.83 -6.96
C GLY A 127 -4.79 1.03 -7.96
N LYS A 128 -4.99 -0.26 -7.69
CA LYS A 128 -5.95 -1.10 -8.43
C LYS A 128 -7.26 -1.17 -7.66
N LEU A 129 -8.38 -0.93 -8.33
CA LEU A 129 -9.70 -1.25 -7.78
C LEU A 129 -9.78 -2.77 -7.63
N VAL A 130 -9.90 -3.24 -6.40
CA VAL A 130 -10.20 -4.64 -6.09
C VAL A 130 -11.69 -4.74 -5.83
N SER A 131 -12.43 -5.29 -6.81
CA SER A 131 -13.84 -5.69 -6.69
C SER A 131 -13.97 -6.89 -5.76
#